data_AF-A0A0Q1A7J6-F1
#
_entry.id   AF-A0A0Q1A7J6-F1
#
_cell.length_a   1.000
_cell.length_b   1.000
_cell.length_c   1.000
_cell.angle_alpha   90.00
_cell.angle_beta   90.00
_cell.angle_gamma   90.00
#
_symmetry.space_group_name_H-M   'P 1'
#
loop_
_entity.id
_entity.type
_entity.pdbx_description
1 polymer ?
#
loop_
_entity_poly.entity_id
_entity_poly.type
_entity_poly.pdbx_seq_one_letter_code
_entity_poly.pdbx_strand_id
1 'polypeptide(L)'
;MTKIPDILLPTTVVGSYPPAGKKGLGTLIDPMRAAVKQAVDDQLGAGIDIISDGQVRGDMIASFTRRLPGVRGHDVIGKVMPPSGTISVADTKYALSKARYVKGIITGPSTLTHALHISTPMYRKREELTVDLAQALSGEAIALEEAGVCMVQVDEPILSTGSADLGIAKEAISRITSRLKIPSCLHVCGDLSGVIDEILSLPVRILDFEFANNENNLEILGEKDLMGRKLGFGCLDSTDSHVESVETVKERIRTGIDIFGAENLLLDPDCGLRMLPREAARGKLGHLVSAAKEIREELE
;
A
#
# COMPACT_ATOMS: atom_id res chain seq x y z
N MET A 1 13.39 11.82 -15.38
CA MET A 1 12.14 11.27 -15.93
C MET A 1 11.37 10.68 -14.76
N THR A 2 10.26 11.28 -14.39
CA THR A 2 9.34 10.79 -13.34
C THR A 2 8.88 9.37 -13.69
N LYS A 3 8.94 8.46 -12.71
CA LYS A 3 8.50 7.06 -12.92
C LYS A 3 6.99 6.88 -12.73
N ILE A 4 6.30 7.86 -12.14
CA ILE A 4 4.84 7.90 -12.03
C ILE A 4 4.21 8.52 -13.30
N PRO A 5 2.94 8.23 -13.61
CA PRO A 5 2.24 8.83 -14.75
C PRO A 5 2.24 10.36 -14.66
N ASP A 6 2.43 11.02 -15.80
CA ASP A 6 2.31 12.48 -15.94
C ASP A 6 0.86 12.82 -16.34
N ILE A 7 -0.04 12.65 -15.38
CA ILE A 7 -1.48 12.92 -15.49
C ILE A 7 -1.94 13.57 -14.19
N LEU A 8 -2.93 14.45 -14.26
CA LEU A 8 -3.56 15.04 -13.08
C LEU A 8 -4.43 14.00 -12.38
N LEU A 9 -4.46 13.97 -11.03
CA LEU A 9 -5.28 13.05 -10.25
C LEU A 9 -5.15 11.56 -10.64
N PRO A 10 -3.95 10.98 -10.83
CA PRO A 10 -3.81 9.57 -11.21
C PRO A 10 -4.52 8.65 -10.21
N THR A 11 -5.24 7.66 -10.73
CA THR A 11 -5.92 6.65 -9.90
C THR A 11 -4.97 5.50 -9.58
N THR A 12 -5.07 4.98 -8.36
CA THR A 12 -4.32 3.82 -7.89
C THR A 12 -5.21 2.98 -6.97
N VAL A 13 -4.69 1.84 -6.54
CA VAL A 13 -5.23 1.05 -5.43
C VAL A 13 -4.28 1.17 -4.25
N VAL A 14 -4.69 0.83 -3.02
CA VAL A 14 -3.75 0.66 -1.88
C VAL A 14 -2.92 -0.61 -2.06
N GLY A 15 -3.53 -1.73 -2.45
CA GLY A 15 -2.78 -2.95 -2.75
C GLY A 15 -3.62 -4.21 -2.78
N SER A 16 -3.93 -4.72 -1.59
CA SER A 16 -4.59 -6.02 -1.47
C SER A 16 -5.99 -6.04 -2.12
N TYR A 17 -6.30 -7.11 -2.83
CA TYR A 17 -7.53 -7.27 -3.61
C TYR A 17 -8.25 -8.59 -3.25
N PRO A 18 -9.58 -8.69 -3.43
CA PRO A 18 -10.31 -9.91 -3.13
C PRO A 18 -9.75 -11.13 -3.90
N PRO A 19 -9.29 -12.19 -3.21
CA PRO A 19 -8.81 -13.38 -3.88
C PRO A 19 -9.99 -14.11 -4.53
N ALA A 20 -9.84 -14.53 -5.78
CA ALA A 20 -10.81 -15.45 -6.37
C ALA A 20 -10.57 -16.90 -5.94
N GLY A 21 -11.64 -17.59 -5.59
CA GLY A 21 -11.66 -19.05 -5.63
C GLY A 21 -11.80 -19.52 -7.07
N LYS A 22 -10.75 -20.10 -7.65
CA LYS A 22 -10.90 -21.02 -8.80
C LYS A 22 -10.23 -22.35 -8.48
N LYS A 23 -10.99 -23.44 -8.66
CA LYS A 23 -10.50 -24.82 -8.70
C LYS A 23 -10.36 -25.22 -10.17
N GLY A 24 -9.17 -25.61 -10.61
CA GLY A 24 -8.93 -26.08 -11.98
C GLY A 24 -7.52 -26.67 -12.13
N LEU A 25 -7.24 -27.46 -13.17
CA LEU A 25 -5.98 -28.22 -13.29
C LEU A 25 -4.69 -27.37 -13.14
N GLY A 26 -4.71 -26.10 -13.53
CA GLY A 26 -3.58 -25.18 -13.38
C GLY A 26 -3.23 -24.81 -11.93
N THR A 27 -4.10 -25.10 -10.96
CA THR A 27 -3.85 -24.83 -9.53
C THR A 27 -2.88 -25.83 -8.89
N LEU A 28 -2.54 -26.92 -9.58
CA LEU A 28 -1.58 -27.92 -9.11
C LEU A 28 -0.13 -27.41 -9.09
N ILE A 29 0.21 -26.44 -9.95
CA ILE A 29 1.57 -25.87 -10.06
C ILE A 29 1.65 -24.53 -9.31
N ASP A 30 0.66 -23.66 -9.49
CA ASP A 30 0.54 -22.41 -8.72
C ASP A 30 -0.95 -22.06 -8.51
N PRO A 31 -1.50 -22.31 -7.32
CA PRO A 31 -2.92 -22.13 -7.04
C PRO A 31 -3.35 -20.66 -7.05
N MET A 32 -2.44 -19.72 -6.79
CA MET A 32 -2.77 -18.30 -6.64
C MET A 32 -2.48 -17.47 -7.89
N ARG A 33 -1.80 -18.04 -8.89
CA ARG A 33 -1.56 -17.36 -10.18
C ARG A 33 -2.86 -16.83 -10.80
N ALA A 34 -3.93 -17.62 -10.75
CA ALA A 34 -5.23 -17.20 -11.29
C ALA A 34 -5.82 -16.00 -10.56
N ALA A 35 -5.63 -15.93 -9.23
CA ALA A 35 -6.09 -14.80 -8.43
C ALA A 35 -5.28 -13.52 -8.74
N VAL A 36 -3.96 -13.63 -8.94
CA VAL A 36 -3.12 -12.49 -9.35
C VAL A 36 -3.57 -11.97 -10.72
N LYS A 37 -3.78 -12.89 -11.69
CA LYS A 37 -4.28 -12.52 -13.01
C LYS A 37 -5.58 -11.74 -12.91
N GLN A 38 -6.51 -12.26 -12.10
CA GLN A 38 -7.80 -11.63 -11.93
C GLN A 38 -7.70 -10.24 -11.30
N ALA A 39 -6.92 -10.07 -10.24
CA ALA A 39 -6.74 -8.77 -9.60
C ALA A 39 -6.17 -7.74 -10.58
N VAL A 40 -5.20 -8.14 -11.41
CA VAL A 40 -4.62 -7.30 -12.46
C VAL A 40 -5.64 -6.98 -13.56
N ASP A 41 -6.36 -7.99 -14.05
CA ASP A 41 -7.38 -7.82 -15.10
C ASP A 41 -8.55 -6.94 -14.62
N ASP A 42 -8.94 -7.04 -13.35
CA ASP A 42 -10.00 -6.21 -12.75
C ASP A 42 -9.57 -4.75 -12.61
N GLN A 43 -8.34 -4.49 -12.14
CA GLN A 43 -7.79 -3.13 -12.05
C GLN A 43 -7.63 -2.48 -13.43
N LEU A 44 -7.12 -3.22 -14.40
CA LEU A 44 -7.01 -2.76 -15.80
C LEU A 44 -8.38 -2.54 -16.43
N GLY A 45 -9.33 -3.43 -16.18
CA GLY A 45 -10.70 -3.32 -16.68
C GLY A 45 -11.46 -2.13 -16.09
N ALA A 46 -11.14 -1.73 -14.85
CA ALA A 46 -11.65 -0.51 -14.24
C ALA A 46 -11.00 0.76 -14.80
N GLY A 47 -9.78 0.66 -15.37
CA GLY A 47 -9.02 1.78 -15.92
C GLY A 47 -8.09 2.47 -14.91
N ILE A 48 -7.64 1.75 -13.87
CA ILE A 48 -6.70 2.27 -12.87
C ILE A 48 -5.35 2.63 -13.52
N ASP A 49 -4.85 3.84 -13.24
CA ASP A 49 -3.62 4.38 -13.86
C ASP A 49 -2.36 3.69 -13.31
N ILE A 50 -2.32 3.40 -12.01
CA ILE A 50 -1.21 2.73 -11.32
C ILE A 50 -1.75 1.48 -10.61
N ILE A 51 -1.47 0.31 -11.18
CA ILE A 51 -1.99 -0.96 -10.63
C ILE A 51 -1.03 -1.58 -9.61
N SER A 52 -1.49 -2.62 -8.92
CA SER A 52 -0.66 -3.54 -8.13
C SER A 52 -0.90 -4.99 -8.55
N ASP A 53 -0.17 -5.94 -7.94
CA ASP A 53 -0.40 -7.37 -8.12
C ASP A 53 -1.59 -7.92 -7.30
N GLY A 54 -2.24 -7.08 -6.49
CA GLY A 54 -3.37 -7.45 -5.64
C GLY A 54 -3.00 -8.21 -4.36
N GLN A 55 -1.72 -8.54 -4.13
CA GLN A 55 -1.20 -9.25 -2.95
C GLN A 55 -2.00 -10.50 -2.52
N VAL A 56 -2.65 -11.20 -3.45
CA VAL A 56 -3.68 -12.22 -3.15
C VAL A 56 -3.17 -13.53 -2.49
N ARG A 57 -1.86 -13.68 -2.25
CA ARG A 57 -1.23 -14.94 -1.80
C ARG A 57 -1.31 -15.23 -0.31
N GLY A 58 -1.89 -14.34 0.48
CA GLY A 58 -1.98 -14.46 1.94
C GLY A 58 -2.24 -13.10 2.56
N ASP A 59 -2.51 -13.01 3.85
CA ASP A 59 -2.61 -11.71 4.53
C ASP A 59 -1.27 -10.95 4.49
N MET A 60 -1.30 -9.67 4.84
CA MET A 60 -0.15 -8.78 4.78
C MET A 60 1.00 -9.21 5.71
N ILE A 61 0.73 -9.99 6.77
CA ILE A 61 1.77 -10.47 7.67
C ILE A 61 2.36 -11.77 7.12
N ALA A 62 1.52 -12.79 6.95
CA ALA A 62 1.95 -14.14 6.60
C ALA A 62 2.60 -14.22 5.21
N SER A 63 2.22 -13.35 4.28
CA SER A 63 2.83 -13.31 2.94
C SER A 63 4.32 -12.99 2.99
N PHE A 64 4.76 -12.19 3.96
CA PHE A 64 6.16 -11.82 4.15
C PHE A 64 6.85 -12.75 5.15
N THR A 65 6.26 -12.97 6.33
CA THR A 65 6.94 -13.69 7.42
C THR A 65 7.27 -15.14 7.09
N ARG A 66 6.46 -15.82 6.26
CA ARG A 66 6.73 -17.19 5.80
C ARG A 66 8.02 -17.34 4.99
N ARG A 67 8.55 -16.26 4.44
CA ARG A 67 9.79 -16.25 3.65
C ARG A 67 11.01 -15.82 4.46
N LEU A 68 10.83 -15.32 5.67
CA LEU A 68 11.92 -14.79 6.50
C LEU A 68 12.53 -15.89 7.37
N PRO A 69 13.83 -16.24 7.19
CA PRO A 69 14.54 -17.04 8.16
C PRO A 69 14.47 -16.41 9.55
N GLY A 70 14.35 -17.24 10.58
CA GLY A 70 14.16 -16.77 11.97
C GLY A 70 12.70 -16.61 12.39
N VAL A 71 11.74 -16.68 11.46
CA VAL A 71 10.30 -16.62 11.75
C VAL A 71 9.60 -17.94 11.42
N ARG A 72 8.71 -18.39 12.31
CA ARG A 72 7.85 -19.56 12.10
C ARG A 72 6.43 -19.23 12.54
N GLY A 73 5.52 -19.11 11.57
CA GLY A 73 4.15 -18.67 11.86
C GLY A 73 4.15 -17.22 12.36
N HIS A 74 3.65 -17.01 13.58
CA HIS A 74 3.68 -15.71 14.26
C HIS A 74 4.83 -15.57 15.27
N ASP A 75 5.71 -16.56 15.37
CA ASP A 75 6.80 -16.58 16.35
C ASP A 75 8.17 -16.29 15.71
N VAL A 76 8.93 -15.38 16.32
CA VAL A 76 10.34 -15.16 16.02
C VAL A 76 11.16 -16.13 16.86
N ILE A 77 11.67 -17.16 16.20
CA ILE A 77 12.38 -18.29 16.83
C ILE A 77 13.91 -18.17 16.74
N GLY A 78 14.41 -17.18 16.00
CA GLY A 78 15.84 -16.89 15.86
C GLY A 78 16.06 -15.53 15.19
N LYS A 79 17.31 -15.22 14.83
CA LYS A 79 17.65 -13.97 14.12
C LYS A 79 16.90 -13.91 12.80
N VAL A 80 16.15 -12.84 12.60
CA VAL A 80 15.54 -12.50 11.32
C VAL A 80 16.65 -12.13 10.35
N MET A 81 16.63 -12.80 9.20
CA MET A 81 17.58 -12.56 8.10
C MET A 81 16.82 -12.25 6.81
N PRO A 82 17.49 -11.64 5.81
CA PRO A 82 16.93 -11.52 4.48
C PRO A 82 16.49 -12.89 3.92
N PRO A 83 15.38 -12.95 3.16
CA PRO A 83 14.96 -14.17 2.49
C PRO A 83 15.99 -14.58 1.43
N SER A 84 16.11 -15.88 1.15
CA SER A 84 17.05 -16.39 0.12
C SER A 84 16.65 -16.06 -1.32
N GLY A 85 15.45 -15.51 -1.52
CA GLY A 85 14.93 -15.02 -2.79
C GLY A 85 13.82 -14.00 -2.56
N THR A 86 13.16 -13.58 -3.64
CA THR A 86 12.12 -12.54 -3.56
C THR A 86 10.80 -13.07 -3.03
N ILE A 87 10.00 -12.18 -2.42
CA ILE A 87 8.72 -12.49 -1.79
C ILE A 87 7.58 -12.31 -2.81
N SER A 88 7.36 -11.08 -3.31
CA SER A 88 6.24 -10.69 -4.19
C SER A 88 6.66 -10.38 -5.63
N VAL A 89 7.96 -10.18 -5.90
CA VAL A 89 8.47 -9.78 -7.24
C VAL A 89 7.94 -10.65 -8.41
N ALA A 90 7.72 -11.95 -8.21
CA ALA A 90 7.20 -12.82 -9.27
C ALA A 90 5.78 -12.42 -9.72
N ASP A 91 4.91 -12.05 -8.80
CA ASP A 91 3.55 -11.59 -9.09
C ASP A 91 3.57 -10.16 -9.64
N THR A 92 4.40 -9.30 -9.04
CA THR A 92 4.62 -7.93 -9.54
C THR A 92 5.12 -7.94 -10.99
N LYS A 93 6.02 -8.86 -11.36
CA LYS A 93 6.46 -9.04 -12.76
C LYS A 93 5.33 -9.45 -13.70
N TYR A 94 4.35 -10.22 -13.21
CA TYR A 94 3.15 -10.49 -14.00
C TYR A 94 2.36 -9.20 -14.25
N ALA A 95 2.11 -8.38 -13.24
CA ALA A 95 1.43 -7.09 -13.40
C ALA A 95 2.21 -6.16 -14.37
N LEU A 96 3.53 -6.09 -14.24
CA LEU A 96 4.41 -5.31 -15.13
C LEU A 96 4.38 -5.80 -16.58
N SER A 97 4.07 -7.08 -16.82
CA SER A 97 3.86 -7.60 -18.18
C SER A 97 2.56 -7.11 -18.83
N LYS A 98 1.66 -6.50 -18.05
CA LYS A 98 0.32 -6.05 -18.46
C LYS A 98 0.13 -4.54 -18.42
N ALA A 99 0.88 -3.84 -17.57
CA ALA A 99 0.75 -2.40 -17.38
C ALA A 99 2.11 -1.71 -17.29
N ARG A 100 2.15 -0.45 -17.72
CA ARG A 100 3.36 0.39 -17.66
C ARG A 100 3.67 0.87 -16.24
N TYR A 101 2.63 1.20 -15.47
CA TYR A 101 2.78 1.74 -14.12
C TYR A 101 2.21 0.73 -13.13
N VAL A 102 3.12 0.14 -12.36
CA VAL A 102 2.81 -0.83 -11.31
C VAL A 102 3.54 -0.39 -10.06
N LYS A 103 2.85 -0.35 -8.92
CA LYS A 103 3.49 -0.13 -7.62
C LYS A 103 3.88 -1.45 -6.96
N GLY A 104 5.08 -1.49 -6.40
CA GLY A 104 5.53 -2.59 -5.54
C GLY A 104 5.10 -2.32 -4.10
N ILE A 105 4.74 -3.35 -3.36
CA ILE A 105 4.17 -3.18 -2.01
C ILE A 105 4.87 -4.14 -1.06
N ILE A 106 5.30 -3.63 0.09
CA ILE A 106 5.82 -4.40 1.22
C ILE A 106 5.05 -4.04 2.49
N THR A 107 4.83 -5.03 3.35
CA THR A 107 4.36 -4.75 4.71
C THR A 107 5.52 -4.25 5.55
N GLY A 108 5.28 -3.15 6.25
CA GLY A 108 6.32 -2.42 6.93
C GLY A 108 6.90 -3.13 8.17
N PRO A 109 8.16 -2.84 8.53
CA PRO A 109 8.83 -3.47 9.66
C PRO A 109 8.11 -3.30 10.99
N SER A 110 7.52 -2.14 11.27
CA SER A 110 6.84 -1.87 12.56
C SER A 110 5.59 -2.74 12.69
N THR A 111 4.81 -2.83 11.61
CA THR A 111 3.59 -3.65 11.55
C THR A 111 3.93 -5.13 11.70
N LEU A 112 4.95 -5.62 10.99
CA LEU A 112 5.42 -6.99 11.16
C LEU A 112 5.89 -7.26 12.59
N THR A 113 6.68 -6.37 13.19
CA THR A 113 7.12 -6.51 14.60
C THR A 113 5.94 -6.64 15.55
N HIS A 114 4.87 -5.84 15.36
CA HIS A 114 3.70 -5.86 16.25
C HIS A 114 2.82 -7.10 16.05
N ALA A 115 2.79 -7.65 14.84
CA ALA A 115 2.07 -8.88 14.54
C ALA A 115 2.80 -10.17 14.96
N LEU A 116 4.05 -10.06 15.43
CA LEU A 116 4.91 -11.18 15.81
C LEU A 116 5.13 -11.26 17.33
N HIS A 117 5.31 -12.50 17.81
CA HIS A 117 5.72 -12.82 19.16
C HIS A 117 7.22 -13.18 19.20
N ILE A 118 7.97 -12.61 20.13
CA ILE A 118 9.40 -12.89 20.28
C ILE A 118 9.59 -14.13 21.16
N SER A 119 10.00 -15.25 20.55
CA SER A 119 10.21 -16.54 21.22
C SER A 119 11.67 -16.99 21.19
N THR A 120 12.58 -16.02 21.21
CA THR A 120 14.03 -16.24 21.11
C THR A 120 14.79 -15.25 21.99
N PRO A 121 15.93 -15.64 22.61
CA PRO A 121 16.73 -14.71 23.41
C PRO A 121 17.53 -13.70 22.56
N MET A 122 17.49 -13.81 21.22
CA MET A 122 18.25 -12.94 20.31
C MET A 122 17.70 -11.50 20.24
N TYR A 123 16.45 -11.30 20.66
CA TYR A 123 15.81 -9.99 20.74
C TYR A 123 15.34 -9.76 22.17
N ARG A 124 15.78 -8.67 22.77
CA ARG A 124 15.32 -8.25 24.10
C ARG A 124 14.14 -7.29 24.02
N LYS A 125 14.05 -6.57 22.90
CA LYS A 125 13.00 -5.58 22.67
C LYS A 125 12.51 -5.61 21.22
N ARG A 126 11.32 -5.06 21.00
CA ARG A 126 10.66 -5.02 19.68
C ARG A 126 11.46 -4.19 18.67
N GLU A 127 12.13 -3.14 19.13
CA GLU A 127 12.91 -2.20 18.32
C GLU A 127 14.08 -2.91 17.61
N GLU A 128 14.76 -3.83 18.30
CA GLU A 128 15.84 -4.65 17.73
C GLU A 128 15.33 -5.54 16.58
N LEU A 129 14.14 -6.10 16.74
CA LEU A 129 13.46 -6.89 15.72
C LEU A 129 13.02 -6.02 14.53
N THR A 130 12.48 -4.82 14.79
CA THR A 130 12.07 -3.88 13.74
C THR A 130 13.22 -3.50 12.82
N VAL A 131 14.42 -3.25 13.39
CA VAL A 131 15.61 -2.91 12.59
C VAL A 131 16.05 -4.07 11.69
N ASP A 132 16.04 -5.31 12.18
CA ASP A 132 16.37 -6.48 11.36
C ASP A 132 15.32 -6.77 10.28
N LEU A 133 14.03 -6.59 10.61
CA LEU A 133 12.95 -6.69 9.62
C LEU A 133 13.13 -5.65 8.52
N ALA A 134 13.48 -4.41 8.87
CA ALA A 134 13.78 -3.37 7.88
C ALA A 134 14.94 -3.78 6.97
N GLN A 135 16.01 -4.36 7.53
CA GLN A 135 17.14 -4.85 6.76
C GLN A 135 16.77 -6.02 5.84
N ALA A 136 15.92 -6.94 6.31
CA ALA A 136 15.44 -8.06 5.51
C ALA A 136 14.53 -7.61 4.36
N LEU A 137 13.60 -6.70 4.63
CA LEU A 137 12.65 -6.17 3.65
C LEU A 137 13.27 -5.19 2.64
N SER A 138 14.37 -4.54 3.01
CA SER A 138 15.12 -3.67 2.10
C SER A 138 15.58 -4.41 0.83
N GLY A 139 15.94 -5.69 0.94
CA GLY A 139 16.27 -6.51 -0.22
C GLY A 139 15.09 -6.71 -1.17
N GLU A 140 13.89 -6.91 -0.63
CA GLU A 140 12.67 -7.03 -1.43
C GLU A 140 12.31 -5.72 -2.13
N ALA A 141 12.41 -4.58 -1.42
CA ALA A 141 12.14 -3.27 -2.00
C ALA A 141 13.07 -2.95 -3.19
N ILE A 142 14.35 -3.30 -3.08
CA ILE A 142 15.32 -3.15 -4.18
C ILE A 142 14.96 -4.08 -5.33
N ALA A 143 14.62 -5.35 -5.05
CA ALA A 143 14.25 -6.30 -6.08
C ALA A 143 12.95 -5.88 -6.83
N LEU A 144 12.01 -5.22 -6.15
CA LEU A 144 10.84 -4.61 -6.77
C LEU A 144 11.24 -3.43 -7.67
N GLU A 145 12.12 -2.53 -7.22
CA GLU A 145 12.65 -1.44 -8.04
C GLU A 145 13.35 -1.97 -9.30
N GLU A 146 14.21 -2.98 -9.15
CA GLU A 146 14.93 -3.63 -10.25
C GLU A 146 13.99 -4.34 -11.23
N ALA A 147 12.85 -4.86 -10.74
CA ALA A 147 11.82 -5.43 -11.59
C ALA A 147 11.12 -4.39 -12.47
N GLY A 148 11.14 -3.11 -12.07
CA GLY A 148 10.66 -1.99 -12.88
C GLY A 148 9.41 -1.29 -12.35
N VAL A 149 9.06 -1.44 -11.06
CA VAL A 149 7.93 -0.72 -10.46
C VAL A 149 8.14 0.80 -10.50
N CYS A 150 7.05 1.56 -10.59
CA CYS A 150 7.10 3.03 -10.62
C CYS A 150 7.33 3.65 -9.25
N MET A 151 6.93 2.95 -8.19
CA MET A 151 7.11 3.32 -6.78
C MET A 151 7.12 2.06 -5.91
N VAL A 152 7.64 2.18 -4.69
CA VAL A 152 7.50 1.14 -3.65
C VAL A 152 6.72 1.72 -2.47
N GLN A 153 5.66 1.02 -2.09
CA GLN A 153 4.84 1.33 -0.93
C GLN A 153 5.23 0.46 0.27
N VAL A 154 5.30 1.10 1.43
CA VAL A 154 5.45 0.46 2.73
C VAL A 154 4.15 0.63 3.49
N ASP A 155 3.46 -0.46 3.79
CA ASP A 155 2.19 -0.42 4.54
C ASP A 155 2.48 -0.51 6.04
N GLU A 156 2.12 0.53 6.80
CA GLU A 156 2.37 0.63 8.24
C GLU A 156 1.11 1.02 9.04
N PRO A 157 0.01 0.25 8.95
CA PRO A 157 -1.22 0.55 9.69
C PRO A 157 -1.03 0.59 11.21
N ILE A 158 0.02 -0.03 11.76
CA ILE A 158 0.28 0.03 13.21
C ILE A 158 0.59 1.45 13.70
N LEU A 159 1.08 2.34 12.83
CA LEU A 159 1.54 3.66 13.23
C LEU A 159 0.39 4.56 13.69
N SER A 160 -0.81 4.42 13.12
CA SER A 160 -2.01 5.17 13.57
C SER A 160 -2.41 4.83 14.99
N THR A 161 -2.08 3.63 15.49
CA THR A 161 -2.47 3.20 16.82
C THR A 161 -1.63 3.80 17.95
N GLY A 162 -0.51 4.47 17.62
CA GLY A 162 0.47 4.96 18.60
C GLY A 162 1.23 3.87 19.37
N SER A 163 1.00 2.59 19.05
CA SER A 163 1.66 1.46 19.73
C SER A 163 3.12 1.27 19.31
N ALA A 164 3.46 1.71 18.10
CA ALA A 164 4.81 1.62 17.56
C ALA A 164 5.62 2.86 17.89
N ASP A 165 6.90 2.67 18.25
CA ASP A 165 7.84 3.77 18.40
C ASP A 165 8.12 4.42 17.03
N LEU A 166 7.68 5.67 16.87
CA LEU A 166 7.80 6.44 15.64
C LEU A 166 9.24 6.82 15.29
N GLY A 167 10.13 6.94 16.29
CA GLY A 167 11.56 7.14 16.05
C GLY A 167 12.20 5.91 15.41
N ILE A 168 11.83 4.72 15.89
CA ILE A 168 12.28 3.45 15.32
C ILE A 168 11.62 3.18 13.97
N ALA A 169 10.33 3.53 13.81
CA ALA A 169 9.67 3.45 12.51
C ALA A 169 10.37 4.34 11.47
N LYS A 170 10.77 5.55 11.85
CA LYS A 170 11.57 6.45 11.01
C LYS A 170 12.90 5.85 10.59
N GLU A 171 13.63 5.24 11.53
CA GLU A 171 14.88 4.54 11.23
C GLU A 171 14.63 3.38 10.25
N ALA A 172 13.63 2.55 10.52
CA ALA A 172 13.29 1.37 9.72
C ALA A 172 12.87 1.74 8.29
N ILE A 173 11.98 2.73 8.14
CA ILE A 173 11.56 3.23 6.82
C ILE A 173 12.75 3.86 6.10
N SER A 174 13.59 4.66 6.78
CA SER A 174 14.80 5.25 6.18
C SER A 174 15.76 4.19 5.62
N ARG A 175 15.97 3.07 6.32
CA ARG A 175 16.82 1.95 5.86
C ARG A 175 16.31 1.32 4.56
N ILE A 176 15.00 1.33 4.34
CA ILE A 176 14.38 0.85 3.11
C ILE A 176 14.47 1.93 2.02
N THR A 177 13.96 3.13 2.30
CA THR A 177 13.72 4.16 1.27
C THR A 177 15.00 4.82 0.78
N SER A 178 16.03 4.96 1.62
CA SER A 178 17.33 5.55 1.23
C SER A 178 18.08 4.75 0.15
N ARG A 179 17.69 3.49 -0.08
CA ARG A 179 18.30 2.62 -1.10
C ARG A 179 17.56 2.63 -2.42
N LEU A 180 16.38 3.25 -2.48
CA LEU A 180 15.55 3.33 -3.67
C LEU A 180 15.86 4.62 -4.45
N LYS A 181 15.84 4.52 -5.77
CA LYS A 181 15.97 5.67 -6.69
C LYS A 181 14.60 6.14 -7.20
N ILE A 182 13.57 5.32 -7.02
CA ILE A 182 12.16 5.63 -7.27
C ILE A 182 11.48 6.26 -6.05
N PRO A 183 10.32 6.93 -6.22
CA PRO A 183 9.50 7.37 -5.11
C PRO A 183 9.11 6.21 -4.18
N SER A 184 9.15 6.47 -2.88
CA SER A 184 8.55 5.64 -1.85
C SER A 184 7.22 6.23 -1.39
N CYS A 185 6.26 5.34 -1.12
CA CYS A 185 4.97 5.63 -0.52
C CYS A 185 4.89 5.01 0.88
N LEU A 186 4.26 5.70 1.82
CA LEU A 186 3.87 5.14 3.11
C LEU A 186 2.35 5.18 3.22
N HIS A 187 1.74 4.01 3.39
CA HIS A 187 0.31 3.91 3.67
C HIS A 187 0.08 3.68 5.16
N VAL A 188 -0.77 4.51 5.77
CA VAL A 188 -1.21 4.38 7.17
C VAL A 188 -2.72 4.62 7.23
N CYS A 189 -3.49 3.56 7.48
CA CYS A 189 -4.95 3.67 7.67
C CYS A 189 -5.33 3.87 9.15
N GLY A 190 -6.55 4.35 9.41
CA GLY A 190 -7.04 4.68 10.75
C GLY A 190 -6.90 6.16 11.14
N ASP A 191 -7.11 6.46 12.43
CA ASP A 191 -7.07 7.82 13.00
C ASP A 191 -5.63 8.32 13.19
N LEU A 192 -5.34 9.49 12.62
CA LEU A 192 -4.00 10.09 12.63
C LEU A 192 -3.82 11.16 13.73
N SER A 193 -4.86 11.47 14.51
CA SER A 193 -4.87 12.62 15.44
C SER A 193 -3.69 12.68 16.40
N GLY A 194 -3.24 11.50 16.88
CA GLY A 194 -2.15 11.41 17.85
C GLY A 194 -0.76 11.25 17.26
N VAL A 195 -0.62 11.14 15.94
CA VAL A 195 0.64 10.68 15.30
C VAL A 195 1.00 11.41 14.01
N ILE A 196 0.16 12.34 13.56
CA ILE A 196 0.30 12.94 12.23
C ILE A 196 1.64 13.68 12.05
N ASP A 197 2.10 14.43 13.05
CA ASP A 197 3.31 15.25 12.94
C ASP A 197 4.56 14.37 12.80
N GLU A 198 4.61 13.28 13.54
CA GLU A 198 5.67 12.29 13.45
C GLU A 198 5.63 11.51 12.13
N ILE A 199 4.44 11.13 11.65
CA ILE A 199 4.25 10.48 10.34
C ILE A 199 4.74 11.41 9.22
N LEU A 200 4.40 12.70 9.26
CA LEU A 200 4.87 13.71 8.30
C LEU A 200 6.40 13.90 8.35
N SER A 201 7.06 13.45 9.40
CA SER A 201 8.53 13.46 9.51
C SER A 201 9.22 12.25 8.85
N LEU A 202 8.46 11.25 8.39
CA LEU A 202 8.99 10.02 7.80
C LEU A 202 9.54 10.26 6.38
N PRO A 203 10.65 9.59 5.99
CA PRO A 203 11.38 9.90 4.76
C PRO A 203 10.76 9.21 3.54
N VAL A 204 9.55 9.62 3.17
CA VAL A 204 8.83 9.17 1.97
C VAL A 204 8.43 10.34 1.08
N ARG A 205 8.17 10.06 -0.20
CA ARG A 205 7.73 11.07 -1.17
C ARG A 205 6.22 11.15 -1.34
N ILE A 206 5.53 10.08 -0.97
CA ILE A 206 4.08 9.94 -1.06
C ILE A 206 3.61 9.45 0.31
N LEU A 207 2.60 10.11 0.85
CA LEU A 207 1.87 9.67 2.03
C LEU A 207 0.48 9.24 1.57
N ASP A 208 -0.04 8.14 2.05
CA ASP A 208 -1.32 7.54 1.62
C ASP A 208 -2.17 7.28 2.87
N PHE A 209 -3.34 7.91 2.92
CA PHE A 209 -4.23 7.96 4.09
C PHE A 209 -5.71 7.78 3.74
N GLU A 210 -6.48 7.41 4.75
CA GLU A 210 -7.93 7.21 4.72
C GLU A 210 -8.67 8.52 5.02
N PHE A 211 -9.62 8.90 4.16
CA PHE A 211 -10.47 10.09 4.32
C PHE A 211 -11.96 9.82 4.10
N ALA A 212 -12.34 8.81 3.30
CA ALA A 212 -13.76 8.55 3.01
C ALA A 212 -14.56 8.11 4.25
N ASN A 213 -13.91 7.42 5.19
CA ASN A 213 -14.48 7.07 6.50
C ASN A 213 -13.89 7.85 7.69
N ASN A 214 -12.94 8.74 7.44
CA ASN A 214 -12.24 9.45 8.51
C ASN A 214 -12.08 10.94 8.18
N GLU A 215 -13.19 11.67 8.23
CA GLU A 215 -13.21 13.11 7.98
C GLU A 215 -12.29 13.90 8.91
N ASN A 216 -12.05 13.41 10.13
CA ASN A 216 -11.12 14.04 11.07
C ASN A 216 -9.66 14.02 10.55
N ASN A 217 -9.25 13.01 9.77
CA ASN A 217 -7.94 13.03 9.12
C ASN A 217 -7.82 14.18 8.11
N LEU A 218 -8.93 14.56 7.45
CA LEU A 218 -8.97 15.66 6.49
C LEU A 218 -8.74 17.01 7.20
N GLU A 219 -9.44 17.24 8.31
CA GLU A 219 -9.29 18.46 9.12
C GLU A 219 -7.85 18.61 9.62
N ILE A 220 -7.32 17.55 10.21
CA ILE A 220 -6.00 17.56 10.84
C ILE A 220 -4.89 17.72 9.80
N LEU A 221 -4.99 17.03 8.66
CA LEU A 221 -3.98 17.12 7.61
C LEU A 221 -4.08 18.44 6.84
N GLY A 222 -5.27 19.02 6.71
CA GLY A 222 -5.50 20.29 6.01
C GLY A 222 -4.79 21.48 6.65
N GLU A 223 -4.44 21.39 7.93
CA GLU A 223 -3.65 22.40 8.64
C GLU A 223 -2.13 22.20 8.51
N LYS A 224 -1.67 21.17 7.78
CA LYS A 224 -0.26 20.77 7.72
C LYS A 224 0.38 21.05 6.37
N ASP A 225 1.68 21.34 6.38
CA ASP A 225 2.49 21.42 5.16
C ASP A 225 2.98 20.03 4.74
N LEU A 226 2.58 19.60 3.55
CA LEU A 226 3.04 18.35 2.95
C LEU A 226 4.48 18.44 2.41
N MET A 227 5.13 19.60 2.48
CA MET A 227 6.53 19.84 2.09
C MET A 227 6.81 19.40 0.64
N GLY A 228 5.85 19.64 -0.26
CA GLY A 228 5.93 19.26 -1.67
C GLY A 228 5.80 17.75 -1.96
N ARG A 229 5.39 16.95 -0.98
CA ARG A 229 5.07 15.53 -1.18
C ARG A 229 3.70 15.35 -1.83
N LYS A 230 3.52 14.21 -2.50
CA LYS A 230 2.21 13.79 -3.00
C LYS A 230 1.41 13.09 -1.89
N LEU A 231 0.09 13.06 -2.08
CA LEU A 231 -0.87 12.46 -1.16
C LEU A 231 -1.70 11.40 -1.90
N GLY A 232 -1.63 10.14 -1.48
CA GLY A 232 -2.66 9.13 -1.73
C GLY A 232 -3.90 9.52 -0.93
N PHE A 233 -4.99 9.78 -1.64
CA PHE A 233 -6.22 10.32 -1.12
C PHE A 233 -7.30 9.25 -1.16
N GLY A 234 -7.46 8.55 -0.03
CA GLY A 234 -8.51 7.58 0.20
C GLY A 234 -9.90 8.20 0.08
N CYS A 235 -10.56 8.00 -1.06
CA CYS A 235 -11.88 8.57 -1.34
C CYS A 235 -12.97 7.51 -1.58
N LEU A 236 -12.61 6.23 -1.40
CA LEU A 236 -13.55 5.10 -1.35
C LEU A 236 -13.47 4.40 0.00
N ASP A 237 -14.62 4.16 0.61
CA ASP A 237 -14.76 3.35 1.80
C ASP A 237 -14.38 1.89 1.48
N SER A 238 -13.35 1.37 2.16
CA SER A 238 -12.86 0.00 1.97
C SER A 238 -13.49 -1.03 2.93
N THR A 239 -14.35 -0.57 3.84
CA THR A 239 -14.98 -1.36 4.91
C THR A 239 -16.43 -1.74 4.60
N ASP A 240 -17.13 -0.95 3.78
CA ASP A 240 -18.48 -1.26 3.30
C ASP A 240 -18.45 -1.83 1.86
N SER A 241 -19.26 -2.86 1.62
CA SER A 241 -19.49 -3.43 0.29
C SER A 241 -20.42 -2.58 -0.59
N HIS A 242 -21.10 -1.58 -0.04
CA HIS A 242 -21.87 -0.61 -0.80
C HIS A 242 -20.96 0.14 -1.77
N VAL A 243 -21.32 0.17 -3.05
CA VAL A 243 -20.59 0.92 -4.08
C VAL A 243 -21.11 2.34 -4.08
N GLU A 244 -20.30 3.30 -3.61
CA GLU A 244 -20.68 4.72 -3.58
C GLU A 244 -20.94 5.25 -4.99
N SER A 245 -21.84 6.22 -5.12
CA SER A 245 -22.11 6.84 -6.42
C SER A 245 -20.91 7.62 -6.96
N VAL A 246 -20.82 7.78 -8.28
CA VAL A 246 -19.78 8.62 -8.90
C VAL A 246 -19.80 10.04 -8.33
N GLU A 247 -20.98 10.63 -8.13
CA GLU A 247 -21.12 11.98 -7.54
C GLU A 247 -20.56 12.06 -6.12
N THR A 248 -20.85 11.07 -5.27
CA THR A 248 -20.29 11.00 -3.90
C THR A 248 -18.75 10.98 -3.94
N VAL A 249 -18.19 10.20 -4.85
CA VAL A 249 -16.72 10.13 -5.02
C VAL A 249 -16.19 11.47 -5.55
N LYS A 250 -16.88 12.11 -6.49
CA LYS A 250 -16.49 13.44 -7.00
C LYS A 250 -16.51 14.51 -5.92
N GLU A 251 -17.52 14.54 -5.07
CA GLU A 251 -17.61 15.46 -3.93
C GLU A 251 -16.40 15.32 -3.00
N ARG A 252 -16.04 14.07 -2.63
CA ARG A 252 -14.85 13.79 -1.81
C ARG A 252 -13.56 14.25 -2.49
N ILE A 253 -13.40 13.97 -3.79
CA ILE A 253 -12.23 14.40 -4.56
C ILE A 253 -12.13 15.92 -4.60
N ARG A 254 -13.24 16.65 -4.84
CA ARG A 254 -13.26 18.13 -4.84
C ARG A 254 -12.83 18.69 -3.50
N THR A 255 -13.32 18.14 -2.40
CA THR A 255 -12.85 18.51 -1.05
C THR A 255 -11.35 18.30 -0.90
N GLY A 256 -10.81 17.17 -1.38
CA GLY A 256 -9.37 16.93 -1.39
C GLY A 256 -8.60 17.95 -2.24
N ILE A 257 -9.11 18.32 -3.40
CA ILE A 257 -8.50 19.31 -4.31
C ILE A 257 -8.45 20.69 -3.65
N ASP A 258 -9.54 21.12 -3.02
CA ASP A 258 -9.64 22.43 -2.38
C ASP A 258 -8.61 22.60 -1.25
N ILE A 259 -8.28 21.51 -0.55
CA ILE A 259 -7.36 21.52 0.59
C ILE A 259 -5.91 21.30 0.15
N PHE A 260 -5.66 20.32 -0.72
CA PHE A 260 -4.31 19.82 -1.01
C PHE A 260 -3.80 20.18 -2.41
N GLY A 261 -4.66 20.67 -3.31
CA GLY A 261 -4.33 20.94 -4.71
C GLY A 261 -4.36 19.68 -5.57
N ALA A 262 -5.02 19.76 -6.73
CA ALA A 262 -5.22 18.64 -7.64
C ALA A 262 -3.90 18.00 -8.13
N GLU A 263 -2.84 18.80 -8.26
CA GLU A 263 -1.53 18.32 -8.68
C GLU A 263 -0.89 17.40 -7.65
N ASN A 264 -1.27 17.48 -6.37
CA ASN A 264 -0.64 16.73 -5.29
C ASN A 264 -1.30 15.38 -5.02
N LEU A 265 -2.49 15.13 -5.55
CA LEU A 265 -3.28 13.95 -5.22
C LEU A 265 -3.04 12.77 -6.16
N LEU A 266 -2.98 11.57 -5.58
CA LEU A 266 -3.21 10.28 -6.22
C LEU A 266 -4.50 9.73 -5.60
N LEU A 267 -5.46 9.31 -6.40
CA LEU A 267 -6.78 8.90 -5.91
C LEU A 267 -6.84 7.39 -5.71
N ASP A 268 -7.26 6.93 -4.54
CA ASP A 268 -7.35 5.52 -4.18
C ASP A 268 -8.44 5.23 -3.13
N PRO A 269 -8.68 3.95 -2.79
CA PRO A 269 -9.51 3.61 -1.64
C PRO A 269 -8.80 3.86 -0.31
N ASP A 270 -9.57 4.00 0.78
CA ASP A 270 -9.06 4.20 2.14
C ASP A 270 -8.06 3.12 2.61
N CYS A 271 -8.23 1.88 2.13
CA CYS A 271 -7.32 0.77 2.42
C CYS A 271 -7.44 -0.32 1.33
N GLY A 272 -6.75 -1.45 1.52
CA GLY A 272 -6.85 -2.59 0.62
C GLY A 272 -8.27 -3.17 0.57
N LEU A 273 -8.75 -3.49 -0.64
CA LEU A 273 -10.11 -3.96 -0.89
C LEU A 273 -10.32 -5.45 -0.63
N ARG A 274 -9.32 -6.16 -0.11
CA ARG A 274 -9.34 -7.63 0.10
C ARG A 274 -10.60 -8.14 0.80
N MET A 275 -11.11 -7.40 1.77
CA MET A 275 -12.21 -7.83 2.63
C MET A 275 -13.57 -7.70 1.95
N LEU A 276 -13.64 -7.00 0.81
CA LEU A 276 -14.88 -6.81 0.07
C LEU A 276 -15.20 -7.98 -0.85
N PRO A 277 -16.49 -8.18 -1.20
CA PRO A 277 -16.86 -8.96 -2.37
C PRO A 277 -16.18 -8.39 -3.62
N ARG A 278 -15.72 -9.28 -4.52
CA ARG A 278 -15.06 -8.88 -5.77
C ARG A 278 -15.89 -7.90 -6.60
N GLU A 279 -17.20 -8.12 -6.72
CA GLU A 279 -18.08 -7.23 -7.51
C GLU A 279 -18.17 -5.83 -6.90
N ALA A 280 -18.19 -5.72 -5.57
CA ALA A 280 -18.13 -4.43 -4.88
C ALA A 280 -16.79 -3.73 -5.13
N ALA A 281 -15.67 -4.46 -4.99
CA ALA A 281 -14.35 -3.92 -5.27
C ALA A 281 -14.21 -3.43 -6.73
N ARG A 282 -14.72 -4.19 -7.70
CA ARG A 282 -14.75 -3.79 -9.11
C ARG A 282 -15.61 -2.54 -9.34
N GLY A 283 -16.81 -2.50 -8.75
CA GLY A 283 -17.72 -1.35 -8.86
C GLY A 283 -17.11 -0.07 -8.30
N LYS A 284 -16.53 -0.15 -7.09
CA LYS A 284 -15.85 0.98 -6.45
C LYS A 284 -14.71 1.53 -7.31
N LEU A 285 -13.80 0.66 -7.78
CA LEU A 285 -12.69 1.10 -8.65
C LEU A 285 -13.20 1.69 -9.97
N GLY A 286 -14.28 1.15 -10.55
CA GLY A 286 -14.89 1.72 -11.74
C GLY A 286 -15.44 3.14 -11.50
N HIS A 287 -16.13 3.36 -10.37
CA HIS A 287 -16.65 4.68 -10.02
C HIS A 287 -15.55 5.69 -9.68
N LEU A 288 -14.46 5.25 -9.03
CA LEU A 288 -13.27 6.08 -8.82
C LEU A 288 -12.69 6.60 -10.14
N VAL A 289 -12.51 5.71 -11.11
CA VAL A 289 -11.96 6.08 -12.42
C VAL A 289 -12.89 7.01 -13.18
N SER A 290 -14.20 6.75 -13.17
CA SER A 290 -15.20 7.66 -13.76
C SER A 290 -15.15 9.04 -13.12
N ALA A 291 -15.16 9.12 -11.79
CA ALA A 291 -15.09 10.38 -11.05
C ALA A 291 -13.81 11.16 -11.36
N ALA A 292 -12.66 10.48 -11.34
CA ALA A 292 -11.36 11.09 -11.67
C ALA A 292 -11.35 11.63 -13.10
N LYS A 293 -11.89 10.88 -14.06
CA LYS A 293 -11.97 11.30 -15.46
C LYS A 293 -12.83 12.56 -15.63
N GLU A 294 -14.03 12.57 -15.06
CA GLU A 294 -14.93 13.73 -15.15
C GLU A 294 -14.33 14.97 -14.50
N ILE A 295 -13.67 14.83 -13.35
CA ILE A 295 -13.01 15.97 -12.69
C ILE A 295 -11.83 16.49 -13.50
N ARG A 296 -11.04 15.61 -14.14
CA ARG A 296 -9.97 16.06 -15.05
C ARG A 296 -10.53 16.90 -16.20
N GLU A 297 -11.65 16.48 -16.80
CA GLU A 297 -12.34 17.23 -17.86
C GLU A 297 -12.89 18.60 -17.35
N GLU A 298 -13.25 18.70 -16.07
CA GLU A 298 -13.69 19.95 -15.43
C GLU A 298 -12.53 20.93 -15.13
N LEU A 299 -11.28 20.42 -15.02
CA LEU A 299 -10.08 21.20 -14.67
C LEU A 299 -9.25 21.63 -15.89
N GLU A 300 -9.54 21.09 -17.07
CA GLU A 300 -8.97 21.51 -18.37
C GLU A 300 -9.57 22.82 -18.89
#